data_AF-A0A8J6Y0A2-F1
#
_entry.id   AF-A0A8J6Y0A2-F1
#
_cell.length_a   1.000
_cell.length_b   1.000
_cell.length_c   1.000
_cell.angle_alpha   90.00
_cell.angle_beta   90.00
_cell.angle_gamma   90.00
#
_symmetry.space_group_name_H-M   'P 1'
#
loop_
_entity.id
_entity.type
_entity.pdbx_description
1 polymer ?
#
loop_
_entity_poly.entity_id
_entity_poly.type
_entity_poly.pdbx_seq_one_letter_code
_entity_poly.pdbx_strand_id
1 'polypeptide(L)'
;MAAKKFSGGKPSMAVKNNQDSTTENGNTPVQIESQHPLEVHGTLSVAGERPITHSDLQIVETQNIMGLRPIAANSMHIVDTINFSGIRPIASSELVISETYSVMGNRPVASNEIDDADSLMGFLD
;
A
#
# COMPACT_ATOMS: atom_id res chain seq x y z
N MET A 1 6.85 -13.23 -50.97
CA MET A 1 5.76 -13.98 -50.31
C MET A 1 6.40 -15.08 -49.47
N ALA A 2 6.55 -14.88 -48.15
CA ALA A 2 6.92 -15.94 -47.19
C ALA A 2 6.69 -15.39 -45.77
N ALA A 3 5.57 -15.78 -45.15
CA ALA A 3 5.26 -15.43 -43.77
C ALA A 3 5.93 -16.44 -42.82
N LYS A 4 6.81 -15.96 -41.94
CA LYS A 4 7.45 -16.78 -40.90
C LYS A 4 6.50 -16.90 -39.71
N LYS A 5 5.84 -18.04 -39.56
CA LYS A 5 5.00 -18.33 -38.39
C LYS A 5 5.87 -18.59 -37.17
N PHE A 6 5.68 -17.83 -36.09
CA PHE A 6 6.22 -18.15 -34.77
C PHE A 6 5.16 -18.91 -33.97
N SER A 7 5.41 -20.19 -33.72
CA SER A 7 4.61 -21.03 -32.82
C SER A 7 5.12 -20.87 -31.38
N GLY A 8 4.38 -20.14 -30.55
CA GLY A 8 4.67 -20.01 -29.12
C GLY A 8 4.26 -21.26 -28.35
N GLY A 9 5.23 -22.12 -28.02
CA GLY A 9 5.08 -23.17 -27.01
C GLY A 9 5.33 -22.59 -25.61
N LYS A 10 4.41 -22.80 -24.68
CA LYS A 10 4.57 -22.43 -23.26
C LYS A 10 5.50 -23.43 -22.56
N PRO A 11 6.54 -23.00 -21.83
CA PRO A 11 7.19 -23.86 -20.85
C PRO A 11 6.47 -23.78 -19.50
N SER A 12 5.88 -24.89 -19.09
CA SER A 12 5.48 -25.16 -17.70
C SER A 12 6.75 -25.50 -16.91
N MET A 13 7.02 -24.77 -15.83
CA MET A 13 8.08 -25.12 -14.88
C MET A 13 7.45 -25.31 -13.50
N ALA A 14 7.59 -26.55 -13.02
CA ALA A 14 7.11 -27.02 -11.73
C ALA A 14 7.75 -26.23 -10.58
N VAL A 15 6.91 -25.70 -9.69
CA VAL A 15 7.34 -25.15 -8.40
C VAL A 15 7.52 -26.31 -7.43
N LYS A 16 8.77 -26.56 -7.02
CA LYS A 16 9.08 -27.44 -5.89
C LYS A 16 8.79 -26.67 -4.60
N ASN A 17 7.75 -27.07 -3.89
CA ASN A 17 7.52 -26.66 -2.52
C ASN A 17 8.55 -27.33 -1.62
N ASN A 18 9.49 -26.55 -1.09
CA ASN A 18 10.31 -26.97 0.04
C ASN A 18 9.51 -26.65 1.31
N GLN A 19 8.83 -27.67 1.84
CA GLN A 19 8.40 -27.68 3.24
C GLN A 19 9.63 -28.02 4.08
N ASP A 20 10.11 -27.08 4.90
CA ASP A 20 10.40 -27.40 6.30
C ASP A 20 10.62 -26.12 7.12
N SER A 21 9.81 -25.96 8.16
CA SER A 21 10.24 -25.51 9.49
C SER A 21 9.00 -25.42 10.38
N THR A 22 8.64 -26.55 10.99
CA THR A 22 7.97 -26.53 12.28
C THR A 22 8.87 -25.78 13.27
N THR A 23 8.40 -24.66 13.82
CA THR A 23 8.96 -24.16 15.06
C THR A 23 7.84 -23.72 15.99
N GLU A 24 7.96 -24.27 17.18
CA GLU A 24 7.06 -24.24 18.32
C GLU A 24 6.78 -22.82 18.82
N ASN A 25 5.63 -22.72 19.51
CA ASN A 25 5.19 -21.54 20.24
C ASN A 25 6.29 -20.96 21.13
N GLY A 26 6.63 -19.71 20.89
CA GLY A 26 7.40 -18.87 21.79
C GLY A 26 6.98 -17.43 21.58
N ASN A 27 6.54 -16.78 22.66
CA ASN A 27 6.27 -15.35 22.73
C ASN A 27 7.52 -14.55 22.29
N THR A 28 7.67 -14.32 21.00
CA THR A 28 8.65 -13.38 20.47
C THR A 28 8.01 -12.00 20.41
N PRO A 29 8.61 -10.98 21.03
CA PRO A 29 8.18 -9.61 20.79
C PRO A 29 8.26 -9.37 19.28
N VAL A 30 7.15 -8.93 18.68
CA VAL A 30 7.14 -8.47 17.29
C VAL A 30 8.17 -7.35 17.21
N GLN A 31 9.34 -7.67 16.65
CA GLN A 31 10.35 -6.67 16.33
C GLN A 31 9.74 -5.84 15.21
N ILE A 32 9.15 -4.70 15.56
CA ILE A 32 8.83 -3.64 14.60
C ILE A 32 10.19 -3.06 14.21
N GLU A 33 10.89 -3.78 13.34
CA GLU A 33 12.13 -3.33 12.76
C GLU A 33 11.76 -2.17 11.83
N SER A 34 12.03 -0.95 12.26
CA SER A 34 11.93 0.20 11.38
C SER A 34 12.85 -0.09 10.19
N GLN A 35 12.30 -0.19 8.98
CA GLN A 35 13.06 -0.48 7.76
C GLN A 35 14.26 0.47 7.57
N HIS A 36 14.23 1.63 8.23
CA HIS A 36 15.32 2.59 8.31
C HIS A 36 15.57 2.99 9.78
N PRO A 37 16.72 2.66 10.37
CA PRO A 37 17.18 3.25 11.63
C PRO A 37 17.21 4.78 11.51
N LEU A 38 16.76 5.49 12.55
CA LEU A 38 16.78 6.95 12.58
C LEU A 38 18.23 7.46 12.69
N GLU A 39 18.88 7.62 11.54
CA GLU A 39 20.22 8.19 11.44
C GLU A 39 20.14 9.71 11.26
N VAL A 40 20.89 10.43 12.10
CA VAL A 40 21.02 11.89 11.98
C VAL A 40 21.91 12.18 10.78
N HIS A 41 21.30 12.72 9.72
CA HIS A 41 22.01 13.08 8.49
C HIS A 41 22.65 14.48 8.57
N GLY A 42 22.15 15.35 9.45
CA GLY A 42 22.69 16.70 9.65
C GLY A 42 21.95 17.46 10.73
N THR A 43 22.25 18.76 10.84
CA THR A 43 21.54 19.68 11.73
C THR A 43 21.11 20.94 10.98
N LEU A 44 20.01 21.55 11.43
CA LEU A 44 19.47 22.80 10.88
C LEU A 44 19.40 23.88 11.96
N SER A 45 20.16 24.96 11.80
CA SER A 45 20.31 26.06 12.76
C SER A 45 19.34 27.22 12.51
N VAL A 46 18.03 26.94 12.46
CA VAL A 46 16.99 27.99 12.26
C VAL A 46 16.42 28.52 13.58
N ALA A 47 16.39 27.67 14.62
CA ALA A 47 15.93 28.03 15.97
C ALA A 47 16.64 27.11 16.99
N GLY A 48 17.96 27.20 17.03
CA GLY A 48 18.85 26.20 17.66
C GLY A 48 19.21 25.06 16.70
N GLU A 49 20.11 24.18 17.13
CA GLU A 49 20.55 23.00 16.36
C GLU A 49 19.48 21.91 16.41
N ARG A 50 18.74 21.72 15.30
CA ARG A 50 17.74 20.65 15.18
C ARG A 50 18.27 19.52 14.29
N PRO A 51 18.37 18.26 14.77
CA PRO A 51 18.79 17.15 13.92
C PRO A 51 17.78 16.92 12.81
N ILE A 52 18.28 16.55 11.63
CA ILE A 52 17.49 16.15 10.47
C ILE A 52 17.81 14.69 10.11
N THR A 53 16.80 13.95 9.71
CA THR A 53 16.90 12.56 9.25
C THR A 53 16.46 12.47 7.78
N HIS A 54 16.77 11.36 7.12
CA HIS A 54 16.17 11.06 5.82
C HIS A 54 14.71 10.62 5.96
N SER A 55 13.97 10.74 4.85
CA SER A 55 12.59 10.25 4.69
C SER A 55 12.50 9.49 3.37
N ASP A 56 11.65 8.47 3.31
CA ASP A 56 11.42 7.65 2.12
C ASP A 56 10.51 8.34 1.07
N LEU A 57 10.20 9.63 1.27
CA LEU A 57 9.36 10.40 0.36
C LEU A 57 10.07 10.60 -0.99
N GLN A 58 9.56 9.98 -2.05
CA GLN A 58 10.06 10.19 -3.40
C GLN A 58 9.52 11.50 -4.00
N ILE A 59 10.42 12.43 -4.31
CA ILE A 59 10.10 13.68 -5.01
C ILE A 59 10.23 13.44 -6.51
N VAL A 60 9.16 13.68 -7.27
CA VAL A 60 9.11 13.46 -8.73
C VAL A 60 9.45 14.75 -9.49
N GLU A 61 8.96 15.88 -8.99
CA GLU A 61 9.17 17.19 -9.60
C GLU A 61 9.24 18.25 -8.49
N THR A 62 9.83 19.41 -8.78
CA THR A 62 9.73 20.58 -7.92
C THR A 62 9.32 21.77 -8.77
N GLN A 63 8.18 22.37 -8.44
CA GLN A 63 7.65 23.52 -9.18
C GLN A 63 7.95 24.83 -8.45
N ASN A 64 8.28 25.87 -9.21
CA ASN A 64 8.47 27.21 -8.70
C ASN A 64 7.20 28.05 -8.89
N ILE A 65 6.21 27.80 -8.04
CA ILE A 65 4.94 28.54 -8.01
C ILE A 65 4.75 29.15 -6.62
N MET A 66 5.04 30.46 -6.51
CA MET A 66 5.11 31.17 -5.22
C MET A 66 6.09 30.49 -4.23
N GLY A 67 7.30 30.20 -4.72
CA GLY A 67 8.34 29.47 -4.01
C GLY A 67 8.57 28.06 -4.57
N LEU A 68 9.61 27.39 -4.08
CA LEU A 68 9.93 26.00 -4.42
C LEU A 68 8.96 25.06 -3.69
N ARG A 69 8.15 24.32 -4.44
CA ARG A 69 7.17 23.36 -3.92
C ARG A 69 7.44 21.97 -4.51
N PRO A 70 7.90 21.00 -3.70
CA PRO A 70 8.13 19.64 -4.18
C PRO A 70 6.79 18.94 -4.43
N ILE A 71 6.76 18.11 -5.47
CA ILE A 71 5.66 17.21 -5.81
C ILE A 71 6.12 15.79 -5.52
N ALA A 72 5.47 15.14 -4.56
CA ALA A 72 5.77 13.78 -4.17
C ALA A 72 5.02 12.75 -5.04
N ALA A 73 5.63 11.58 -5.22
CA ALA A 73 4.96 10.43 -5.79
C ALA A 73 3.82 9.97 -4.87
N ASN A 74 2.77 9.38 -5.44
CA ASN A 74 1.73 8.71 -4.67
C ASN A 74 1.52 7.28 -5.19
N SER A 75 0.96 6.41 -4.35
CA SER A 75 0.60 5.02 -4.67
C SER A 75 -0.91 4.81 -4.86
N MET A 76 -1.71 5.87 -4.78
CA MET A 76 -3.15 5.87 -5.01
C MET A 76 -3.48 5.61 -6.48
N HIS A 77 -4.38 4.66 -6.76
CA HIS A 77 -4.90 4.48 -8.10
C HIS A 77 -6.19 5.30 -8.29
N ILE A 78 -6.11 6.37 -9.09
CA ILE A 78 -7.23 7.29 -9.37
C ILE A 78 -8.02 6.72 -10.55
N VAL A 79 -9.30 6.44 -10.33
CA VAL A 79 -10.20 5.87 -11.35
C VAL A 79 -11.05 6.91 -12.06
N ASP A 80 -11.40 7.99 -11.36
CA ASP A 80 -12.23 9.06 -11.91
C ASP A 80 -12.03 10.37 -11.14
N THR A 81 -12.63 11.46 -11.61
CA THR A 81 -12.63 12.77 -10.96
C THR A 81 -14.01 13.41 -11.05
N ILE A 82 -14.45 14.06 -9.98
CA ILE A 82 -15.71 14.81 -9.95
C ILE A 82 -15.45 16.30 -9.72
N ASN A 83 -16.26 17.15 -10.34
CA ASN A 83 -16.21 18.60 -10.17
C ASN A 83 -17.43 19.10 -9.41
N PHE A 84 -17.27 19.30 -8.10
CA PHE A 84 -18.32 19.83 -7.22
C PHE A 84 -17.88 21.12 -6.50
N SER A 85 -16.57 21.33 -6.36
CA SER A 85 -15.93 22.51 -5.76
C SER A 85 -14.45 22.50 -6.09
N GLY A 86 -14.15 22.38 -7.39
CA GLY A 86 -12.84 21.95 -7.88
C GLY A 86 -12.80 20.45 -8.15
N ILE A 87 -11.67 20.01 -8.72
CA ILE A 87 -11.44 18.63 -9.15
C ILE A 87 -11.14 17.78 -7.91
N ARG A 88 -12.02 16.84 -7.60
CA ARG A 88 -11.85 15.87 -6.50
C ARG A 88 -11.59 14.48 -7.09
N PRO A 89 -10.42 13.87 -6.85
CA PRO A 89 -10.12 12.53 -7.35
C PRO A 89 -10.95 11.47 -6.60
N ILE A 90 -11.41 10.47 -7.33
CA ILE A 90 -12.01 9.23 -6.83
C ILE A 90 -10.94 8.14 -6.98
N ALA A 91 -10.50 7.60 -5.85
CA ALA A 91 -9.54 6.49 -5.81
C ALA A 91 -10.27 5.15 -5.79
N SER A 92 -9.65 4.11 -6.36
CA SER A 92 -10.13 2.74 -6.18
C SER A 92 -9.92 2.28 -4.73
N SER A 93 -10.83 1.43 -4.25
CA SER A 93 -10.70 0.75 -2.97
C SER A 93 -10.73 -0.76 -3.21
N GLU A 94 -9.96 -1.51 -2.43
CA GLU A 94 -10.03 -2.98 -2.40
C GLU A 94 -11.18 -3.49 -1.51
N LEU A 95 -11.91 -2.59 -0.82
CA LEU A 95 -13.04 -2.94 0.01
C LEU A 95 -14.17 -3.55 -0.83
N VAL A 96 -14.57 -4.78 -0.49
CA VAL A 96 -15.72 -5.46 -1.07
C VAL A 96 -16.98 -5.07 -0.31
N ILE A 97 -17.92 -4.42 -1.00
CA ILE A 97 -19.21 -4.00 -0.44
C ILE A 97 -20.25 -5.07 -0.81
N SER A 98 -20.90 -5.68 0.19
CA SER A 98 -21.93 -6.71 -0.02
C SER A 98 -23.29 -6.07 -0.32
N GLU A 99 -23.61 -4.97 0.37
CA GLU A 99 -24.89 -4.28 0.26
C GLU A 99 -24.76 -2.79 0.55
N THR A 100 -25.74 -2.00 0.09
CA THR A 100 -25.82 -0.57 0.40
C THR A 100 -27.28 -0.19 0.64
N TYR A 101 -27.58 0.33 1.82
CA TYR A 101 -28.90 0.86 2.16
C TYR A 101 -28.95 2.37 1.87
N SER A 102 -30.04 2.84 1.26
CA SER A 102 -30.22 4.26 0.89
C SER A 102 -31.29 5.01 1.72
N VAL A 103 -31.87 4.37 2.74
CA VAL A 103 -32.98 4.95 3.54
C VAL A 103 -32.58 6.26 4.23
N MET A 104 -31.31 6.40 4.63
CA MET A 104 -30.75 7.62 5.22
C MET A 104 -29.37 7.93 4.62
N GLY A 105 -29.33 8.12 3.30
CA GLY A 105 -28.09 8.27 2.51
C GLY A 105 -27.42 6.94 2.19
N ASN A 106 -26.36 6.95 1.39
CA ASN A 106 -25.65 5.75 0.96
C ASN A 106 -24.77 5.21 2.09
N ARG A 107 -25.16 4.07 2.67
CA ARG A 107 -24.43 3.39 3.75
C ARG A 107 -23.95 2.02 3.25
N PRO A 108 -22.69 1.91 2.79
CA PRO A 108 -22.13 0.62 2.38
C PRO A 108 -21.90 -0.27 3.61
N VAL A 109 -22.19 -1.55 3.49
CA VAL A 109 -21.98 -2.57 4.53
C VAL A 109 -21.05 -3.65 3.96
N ALA A 110 -20.13 -4.13 4.80
CA ALA A 110 -19.24 -5.22 4.45
C ALA A 110 -19.96 -6.57 4.59
N SER A 111 -19.36 -7.63 4.04
CA SER A 111 -19.85 -8.99 4.30
C SER A 111 -19.72 -9.35 5.78
N ASN A 112 -20.70 -10.09 6.30
CA ASN A 112 -20.58 -10.75 7.62
C ASN A 112 -19.94 -12.14 7.50
N GLU A 113 -19.76 -12.66 6.28
CA GLU A 113 -19.03 -13.90 6.05
C GLU A 113 -17.54 -13.64 6.27
N ILE A 114 -16.94 -14.42 7.16
CA ILE A 114 -15.52 -14.36 7.50
C ILE A 114 -14.81 -15.44 6.68
N ASP A 115 -13.86 -15.05 5.84
CA ASP A 115 -13.16 -15.98 4.94
C ASP A 115 -12.29 -17.01 5.70
N ASP A 116 -11.80 -16.66 6.90
CA ASP A 116 -10.95 -17.53 7.73
C ASP A 116 -11.36 -17.48 9.21
N ALA A 117 -12.52 -18.06 9.50
CA ALA A 117 -13.05 -18.14 10.86
C ALA A 117 -12.15 -18.96 11.79
N ASP A 118 -11.46 -19.99 11.28
CA ASP A 118 -10.60 -20.88 12.06
C ASP A 118 -9.35 -20.14 12.58
N SER A 119 -8.75 -19.28 11.77
CA SER A 119 -7.64 -18.41 12.19
C SER A 119 -8.07 -17.41 13.28
N LEU A 120 -9.28 -16.87 13.18
CA LEU A 120 -9.78 -15.89 14.15
C LEU A 120 -10.18 -16.52 15.49
N MET A 121 -10.74 -17.73 15.47
CA MET A 121 -11.15 -18.47 16.68
C MET A 121 -9.97 -18.93 17.55
N GLY A 122 -8.76 -19.03 16.99
CA GLY A 122 -7.53 -19.36 17.74
C GLY A 122 -7.02 -18.25 18.67
N PHE A 123 -7.59 -17.04 18.60
CA PHE A 123 -7.24 -15.89 19.44
C PHE A 123 -8.30 -15.56 20.51
N LEU A 124 -9.37 -16.34 20.60
CA LEU A 124 -10.38 -16.23 21.65
C LEU A 124 -10.06 -17.28 22.72
N ASP A 125 -9.38 -16.86 23.78
CA ASP A 125 -9.12 -17.66 25.00
C ASP A 125 -10.41 -17.85 25.82
#